data_AF-A0A401MY15-F1
#
_entry.id   AF-A0A401MY15-F1
#
_cell.length_a   1.000
_cell.length_b   1.000
_cell.length_c   1.000
_cell.angle_alpha   90.00
_cell.angle_beta   90.00
_cell.angle_gamma   90.00
#
_symmetry.space_group_name_H-M   'P 1'
#
loop_
_entity.id
_entity.type
_entity.pdbx_description
1 polymer ?
#
loop_
_entity_poly.entity_id
_entity_poly.type
_entity_poly.pdbx_seq_one_letter_code
_entity_poly.pdbx_strand_id
1 'polypeptide(L)'
;MATINEVLAALTELRSDLETHAWQPDEYEHDLATAMRAEGGASAHAVRVGLRAAGPEVSRGRLAPVAARCAAILDSPTRATSQDGRELRLTLDDVLDLVVRATGDQLQTLGTVRRATP
;
A
#
# COMPACT_ATOMS: atom_id res chain seq x y z
N MET A 1 13.79 -7.14 14.59
CA MET A 1 13.01 -7.84 13.54
C MET A 1 11.56 -7.59 13.89
N ALA A 2 10.75 -6.98 13.01
CA ALA A 2 9.38 -6.62 13.36
C ALA A 2 8.51 -7.88 13.54
N THR A 3 7.66 -7.89 14.56
CA THR A 3 6.70 -8.97 14.79
C THR A 3 5.47 -8.81 13.87
N ILE A 4 4.69 -9.88 13.66
CA ILE A 4 3.46 -9.79 12.87
C ILE A 4 2.50 -8.76 13.47
N ASN A 5 2.38 -8.75 14.81
CA ASN A 5 1.51 -7.81 15.53
C ASN A 5 1.93 -6.35 15.33
N GLU A 6 3.23 -6.04 15.30
CA GLU A 6 3.71 -4.68 15.03
C GLU A 6 3.37 -4.23 13.61
N VAL A 7 3.46 -5.13 12.63
CA VAL A 7 3.15 -4.78 11.23
C VAL A 7 1.64 -4.65 11.03
N LEU A 8 0.83 -5.51 11.67
CA LEU A 8 -0.63 -5.36 11.69
C LEU A 8 -1.03 -4.02 12.32
N ALA A 9 -0.46 -3.66 13.48
CA ALA A 9 -0.74 -2.38 14.11
C ALA A 9 -0.40 -1.18 13.20
N ALA A 10 0.74 -1.23 12.51
CA ALA A 10 1.11 -0.20 11.54
C ALA A 10 0.15 -0.12 10.35
N LEU A 11 -0.36 -1.25 9.84
CA LEU A 11 -1.38 -1.25 8.79
C LEU A 11 -2.71 -0.69 9.28
N THR A 12 -3.12 -1.03 10.50
CA THR A 12 -4.33 -0.49 11.13
C THR A 12 -4.23 1.03 11.32
N GLU A 13 -3.07 1.52 11.74
CA GLU A 13 -2.80 2.97 11.84
C GLU A 13 -2.90 3.65 10.47
N LEU A 14 -2.23 3.11 9.44
CA LEU A 14 -2.32 3.66 8.07
C LEU A 14 -3.75 3.70 7.55
N ARG A 15 -4.51 2.63 7.79
CA ARG A 15 -5.93 2.57 7.43
C ARG A 15 -6.73 3.66 8.14
N SER A 16 -6.57 3.78 9.46
CA SER A 16 -7.25 4.80 10.26
C SER A 16 -6.90 6.20 9.76
N ASP A 17 -5.63 6.45 9.43
CA ASP A 17 -5.18 7.75 8.94
C ASP A 17 -5.75 8.07 7.55
N LEU A 18 -5.93 7.06 6.68
CA LEU A 18 -6.64 7.24 5.40
C LEU A 18 -8.12 7.56 5.61
N GLU A 19 -8.80 6.78 6.45
CA GLU A 19 -10.24 6.95 6.72
C GLU A 19 -10.55 8.31 7.37
N THR A 20 -9.65 8.79 8.24
CA THR A 20 -9.76 10.10 8.90
C THR A 20 -9.14 11.25 8.09
N HIS A 21 -8.59 10.97 6.90
CA HIS A 21 -7.88 11.93 6.06
C HIS A 21 -6.67 12.60 6.74
N ALA A 22 -6.16 12.00 7.82
CA ALA A 22 -4.93 12.42 8.50
C ALA A 22 -3.67 12.11 7.67
N TRP A 23 -3.78 11.17 6.72
CA TRP A 23 -2.77 10.90 5.70
C TRP A 23 -3.41 10.91 4.31
N GLN A 24 -2.75 11.60 3.39
CA GLN A 24 -3.09 11.62 1.97
C GLN A 24 -1.92 11.03 1.20
N PRO A 25 -2.09 9.86 0.54
CA PRO A 25 -1.05 9.26 -0.28
C PRO A 25 -0.65 10.19 -1.42
N ASP A 26 0.63 10.19 -1.78
CA ASP A 26 1.11 10.89 -2.97
C ASP A 26 1.02 10.03 -4.23
N GLU A 27 1.50 10.56 -5.37
CA GLU A 27 1.52 9.86 -6.66
C GLU A 27 2.37 8.58 -6.62
N TYR A 28 3.47 8.56 -5.87
CA TYR A 28 4.35 7.40 -5.79
C TYR A 28 3.71 6.30 -4.95
N GLU A 29 3.04 6.65 -3.86
CA GLU A 29 2.27 5.71 -3.05
C GLU A 29 1.05 5.16 -3.82
N HIS A 30 0.43 5.97 -4.68
CA HIS A 30 -0.60 5.52 -5.61
C HIS A 30 -0.07 4.50 -6.62
N ASP A 31 1.06 4.80 -7.27
CA ASP A 31 1.68 3.92 -8.26
C ASP A 31 2.12 2.59 -7.63
N LEU A 32 2.68 2.64 -6.42
CA LEU A 32 3.01 1.46 -5.63
C LEU A 32 1.77 0.60 -5.40
N ALA A 33 0.69 1.20 -4.88
CA ALA A 33 -0.53 0.47 -4.57
C ALA A 33 -1.18 -0.13 -5.82
N THR A 34 -1.26 0.64 -6.91
CA THR A 34 -1.85 0.22 -8.17
C THR A 34 -1.09 -0.96 -8.78
N ALA A 35 0.24 -0.86 -8.87
CA ALA A 35 1.07 -1.93 -9.41
C ALA A 35 1.03 -3.19 -8.52
N MET A 36 1.02 -3.04 -7.20
CA MET A 36 0.88 -4.18 -6.29
C MET A 36 -0.47 -4.90 -6.49
N ARG A 37 -1.56 -4.16 -6.69
CA ARG A 37 -2.89 -4.74 -6.93
C ARG A 37 -2.96 -5.46 -8.27
N ALA A 38 -2.36 -4.90 -9.32
CA ALA A 38 -2.28 -5.54 -10.63
C ALA A 38 -1.59 -6.92 -10.59
N GLU A 39 -0.60 -7.09 -9.71
CA GLU A 39 0.16 -8.33 -9.51
C GLU A 39 -0.46 -9.30 -8.49
N GLY A 40 -1.70 -9.04 -8.05
CA GLY A 40 -2.43 -9.93 -7.14
C GLY A 40 -2.28 -9.60 -5.65
N GLY A 41 -1.88 -8.38 -5.30
CA GLY A 41 -2.00 -7.83 -3.95
C GLY A 41 -0.87 -8.23 -3.00
N ALA A 42 -1.19 -8.47 -1.74
CA ALA A 42 -0.25 -8.64 -0.63
C ALA A 42 0.65 -9.91 -0.72
N SER A 43 1.63 -9.86 -1.63
CA SER A 43 2.69 -10.85 -1.84
C SER A 43 4.05 -10.18 -1.97
N ALA A 44 5.12 -10.91 -1.64
CA ALA A 44 6.49 -10.41 -1.81
C ALA A 44 6.84 -10.14 -3.29
N HIS A 45 6.17 -10.80 -4.24
CA HIS A 45 6.34 -10.51 -5.66
C HIS A 45 5.72 -9.15 -6.02
N ALA A 46 4.45 -8.96 -5.69
CA ALA A 46 3.73 -7.72 -5.95
C ALA A 46 4.39 -6.50 -5.29
N VAL A 47 4.85 -6.62 -4.04
CA VAL A 47 5.60 -5.54 -3.36
C VAL A 47 6.84 -5.14 -4.15
N ARG A 48 7.60 -6.11 -4.68
CA ARG A 48 8.78 -5.82 -5.51
C ARG A 48 8.41 -5.15 -6.83
N VAL A 49 7.31 -5.57 -7.47
CA VAL A 49 6.82 -4.94 -8.70
C VAL A 49 6.37 -3.50 -8.43
N GLY A 50 5.60 -3.27 -7.37
CA GLY A 50 5.13 -1.93 -7.03
C GLY A 50 6.25 -0.99 -6.63
N LEU A 51 7.24 -1.44 -5.84
CA LEU A 51 8.42 -0.63 -5.52
C LEU A 51 9.22 -0.25 -6.78
N ARG A 52 9.27 -1.15 -7.77
CA ARG A 52 9.92 -0.85 -9.06
C ARG A 52 9.11 0.15 -9.89
N ALA A 53 7.79 0.03 -9.88
CA ALA A 53 6.89 0.90 -10.63
C ALA A 53 6.91 2.34 -10.09
N ALA A 54 6.85 2.49 -8.76
CA ALA A 54 6.80 3.79 -8.09
C ALA A 54 8.13 4.55 -8.05
N GLY A 55 9.25 3.89 -8.36
CA GLY A 55 10.59 4.51 -8.31
C GLY A 55 11.12 4.73 -6.89
N PRO A 56 12.36 5.26 -6.76
CA PRO A 56 13.02 5.44 -5.46
C PRO A 56 12.32 6.46 -4.53
N GLU A 57 11.53 7.37 -5.08
CA GLU A 57 10.83 8.43 -4.35
C GLU A 57 9.84 7.86 -3.33
N VAL A 58 9.22 6.71 -3.62
CA VAL A 58 8.26 6.03 -2.75
C VAL A 58 8.84 5.64 -1.39
N SER A 59 10.17 5.56 -1.27
CA SER A 59 10.85 5.27 0.00
C SER A 59 10.64 6.35 1.06
N ARG A 60 10.19 7.55 0.66
CA ARG A 60 9.82 8.65 1.56
C ARG A 60 8.38 8.53 2.08
N GLY A 61 7.56 7.73 1.41
CA GLY A 61 6.18 7.47 1.78
C GLY A 61 6.06 6.57 3.01
N ARG A 62 4.85 6.50 3.57
CA ARG A 62 4.53 5.66 4.73
C ARG A 62 4.21 4.22 4.31
N LEU A 63 3.66 4.03 3.11
CA LEU A 63 3.21 2.72 2.62
C LEU A 63 4.38 1.77 2.32
N ALA A 64 5.40 2.23 1.59
CA ALA A 64 6.53 1.41 1.15
C ALA A 64 7.25 0.64 2.28
N PRO A 65 7.64 1.25 3.41
CA PRO A 65 8.31 0.52 4.48
C PRO A 65 7.41 -0.53 5.15
N VAL A 66 6.09 -0.28 5.24
CA VAL A 66 5.14 -1.25 5.80
C VAL A 66 4.90 -2.41 4.84
N ALA A 67 4.71 -2.13 3.55
CA ALA A 67 4.58 -3.14 2.50
C ALA A 67 5.81 -4.06 2.42
N ALA A 68 7.02 -3.50 2.53
CA ALA A 68 8.27 -4.27 2.57
C ALA A 68 8.35 -5.21 3.78
N ARG A 69 7.90 -4.76 4.96
CA ARG A 69 7.84 -5.61 6.16
C ARG A 69 6.80 -6.74 6.01
N CYS A 70 5.64 -6.45 5.41
CA CYS A 70 4.63 -7.47 5.09
C CYS A 70 5.22 -8.54 4.17
N ALA A 71 5.90 -8.13 3.10
CA ALA A 71 6.58 -9.06 2.19
C ALA A 71 7.59 -9.94 2.93
N ALA A 72 8.45 -9.37 3.78
CA ALA A 72 9.45 -10.12 4.54
C ALA A 72 8.83 -11.17 5.47
N ILE A 73 7.67 -10.87 6.07
CA ILE A 73 6.93 -11.81 6.92
C ILE A 73 6.33 -12.93 6.07
N LEU A 74 5.69 -12.58 4.95
CA LEU A 74 4.96 -13.49 4.07
C LEU A 74 5.89 -14.31 3.14
N ASP A 75 7.19 -14.00 3.09
CA ASP A 75 8.18 -14.80 2.37
C ASP A 75 8.41 -16.17 3.04
N SER A 76 8.12 -16.27 4.35
CA SER A 76 8.17 -17.53 5.09
C SER A 76 6.90 -18.37 4.82
N PRO A 77 7.00 -19.61 4.29
CA PRO A 77 5.83 -20.44 3.98
C PRO A 77 4.95 -20.76 5.20
N THR A 78 5.58 -20.98 6.36
CA THR A 78 4.87 -21.25 7.62
C THR A 78 4.08 -20.04 8.09
N ARG A 79 4.62 -18.82 7.95
CA ARG A 79 3.90 -17.59 8.27
C ARG A 79 2.84 -17.25 7.23
N ALA A 80 3.13 -17.44 5.94
CA ALA A 80 2.17 -17.15 4.87
C ALA A 80 0.89 -17.98 4.95
N THR A 81 0.96 -19.20 5.50
CA THR A 81 -0.18 -20.11 5.66
C THR A 81 -0.86 -20.01 7.03
N SER A 82 -0.26 -19.27 7.97
CA SER A 82 -0.84 -19.07 9.31
C SER A 82 -2.07 -18.16 9.25
N GLN A 83 -2.86 -18.17 10.33
CA GLN A 83 -3.98 -17.25 10.48
C GLN A 83 -3.50 -15.80 10.45
N ASP A 84 -2.47 -15.48 11.23
CA ASP A 84 -1.93 -14.12 11.29
C ASP A 84 -1.35 -13.67 9.94
N GLY A 85 -0.76 -14.58 9.15
CA GLY A 85 -0.32 -14.28 7.79
C GLY A 85 -1.47 -13.99 6.83
N ARG A 86 -2.60 -14.70 6.96
CA ARG A 86 -3.83 -14.40 6.21
C ARG A 86 -4.40 -13.05 6.60
N GLU A 87 -4.46 -12.74 7.89
CA GLU A 87 -4.93 -11.45 8.41
C GLU A 87 -4.05 -10.30 7.91
N LEU A 88 -2.72 -10.48 7.96
CA LEU A 88 -1.77 -9.51 7.43
C LEU A 88 -1.96 -9.26 5.94
N ARG A 89 -2.21 -10.32 5.15
CA ARG A 89 -2.49 -10.21 3.72
C ARG A 89 -3.76 -9.40 3.46
N LEU A 90 -4.86 -9.75 4.14
CA LEU A 90 -6.15 -9.05 3.99
C LEU A 90 -6.04 -7.58 4.38
N THR A 91 -5.37 -7.28 5.49
CA THR A 91 -5.23 -5.91 5.99
C THR A 91 -4.38 -5.06 5.04
N LEU A 92 -3.30 -5.63 4.49
CA LEU A 92 -2.52 -4.93 3.47
C LEU A 92 -3.36 -4.71 2.20
N ASP A 93 -4.09 -5.71 1.71
CA ASP A 93 -4.95 -5.56 0.53
C ASP A 93 -6.02 -4.47 0.71
N ASP A 94 -6.63 -4.38 1.89
CA ASP A 94 -7.57 -3.31 2.25
C ASP A 94 -6.92 -1.92 2.19
N VAL A 95 -5.71 -1.78 2.75
CA VAL A 95 -4.96 -0.51 2.72
C VAL A 95 -4.62 -0.12 1.28
N LEU A 96 -4.19 -1.06 0.45
CA LEU A 96 -3.88 -0.80 -0.96
C LEU A 96 -5.12 -0.28 -1.71
N ASP A 97 -6.29 -0.88 -1.49
CA ASP A 97 -7.54 -0.42 -2.10
C ASP A 97 -7.94 0.97 -1.64
N LEU A 98 -7.75 1.29 -0.35
CA LEU A 98 -8.02 2.62 0.19
C LEU A 98 -7.07 3.66 -0.40
N VAL A 99 -5.79 3.35 -0.53
CA VAL A 99 -4.81 4.24 -1.16
C VAL A 99 -5.23 4.54 -2.60
N VAL A 100 -5.50 3.50 -3.41
CA VAL A 100 -5.90 3.66 -4.82
C VAL A 100 -7.16 4.52 -4.96
N ARG A 101 -8.15 4.34 -4.08
CA ARG A 101 -9.38 5.15 -4.09
C ARG A 101 -9.12 6.60 -3.69
N ALA A 102 -8.40 6.82 -2.59
CA ALA A 102 -8.11 8.16 -2.07
C ALA A 102 -7.36 9.04 -3.07
N THR A 103 -6.44 8.46 -3.85
CA THR A 103 -5.67 9.19 -4.88
C THR A 103 -6.34 9.17 -6.25
N GLY A 104 -7.15 8.16 -6.57
CA GLY A 104 -7.96 8.13 -7.79
C GLY A 104 -8.89 9.34 -7.89
N ASP A 105 -9.53 9.71 -6.80
CA ASP A 105 -10.40 10.90 -6.73
C ASP A 105 -9.59 12.20 -6.90
N GLN A 106 -8.39 12.28 -6.33
CA GLN A 106 -7.50 13.43 -6.45
C GLN A 106 -6.96 13.60 -7.88
N LEU A 107 -6.53 12.52 -8.53
CA LEU A 107 -6.01 12.53 -9.90
C LEU A 107 -7.11 12.85 -10.93
N GLN A 108 -8.34 12.37 -10.73
CA GLN A 108 -9.48 12.77 -11.55
C GLN A 108 -9.79 14.26 -11.40
N THR A 109 -9.73 14.80 -10.18
CA THR A 109 -9.97 16.22 -9.92
C THR A 109 -8.89 17.09 -10.59
N LEU A 110 -7.60 16.72 -10.46
CA LEU A 110 -6.47 17.42 -11.09
C LEU A 110 -6.49 17.32 -12.62
N GLY A 111 -6.88 16.16 -13.18
CA GLY A 111 -7.04 15.96 -14.61
C GLY A 111 -8.18 16.79 -15.20
N THR A 112 -9.23 17.06 -14.42
CA THR A 112 -10.34 17.92 -14.82
C THR A 112 -9.92 19.39 -14.82
N VAL A 113 -9.16 19.84 -13.81
CA VAL A 113 -8.62 21.21 -13.75
C VAL A 113 -7.62 21.48 -14.89
N ARG A 114 -6.76 20.51 -15.24
CA ARG A 114 -5.82 20.64 -16.38
C ARG A 114 -6.51 20.72 -17.75
N ARG A 115 -7.73 20.21 -17.90
CA ARG A 115 -8.52 20.34 -19.14
C ARG A 115 -9.33 21.64 -19.22
N ALA A 116 -9.46 22.36 -18.11
CA ALA A 116 -10.27 23.57 -18.01
C ALA A 116 -9.46 24.87 -18.17
N THR A 117 -8.25 24.81 -18.75
CA THR A 117 -7.49 26.01 -19.12
C THR A 117 -7.76 26.31 -20.60
N PRO A 118 -8.43 27.44 -20.94
CA PRO A 118 -8.72 27.83 -22.33
C PRO A 118 -7.48 28.25 -23.12
#